data_AF-A0A517DUQ4-F1
#
_entry.id   AF-A0A517DUQ4-F1
#
_cell.length_a   1.000
_cell.length_b   1.000
_cell.length_c   1.000
_cell.angle_alpha   90.00
_cell.angle_beta   90.00
_cell.angle_gamma   90.00
#
_symmetry.space_group_name_H-M   'P 1'
#
loop_
_entity.id
_entity.type
_entity.pdbx_description
1 polymer ?
#
loop_
_entity_poly.entity_id
_entity_poly.type
_entity_poly.pdbx_seq_one_letter_code
_entity_poly.pdbx_strand_id
1 'polypeptide(L)' 'MPIRFDHGDVRRLLKHFGFQRMGKESFSYIGQTFGVNRTVKFDYPSDRTQLKVGTAGAIAKSLGFKDQQEMKDYIHKNL' A
#
# COMPACT_ATOMS: atom_id res chain seq x y z
N MET A 1 2.23 -18.13 9.53
CA MET A 1 1.45 -18.20 8.26
C MET A 1 2.11 -17.28 7.25
N PRO A 2 2.13 -17.60 5.94
CA PRO A 2 2.57 -16.65 4.93
C PRO A 2 1.61 -15.45 4.93
N ILE A 3 2.16 -14.25 5.10
CA ILE A 3 1.39 -13.00 5.08
C ILE A 3 0.92 -12.81 3.63
N ARG A 4 -0.39 -12.89 3.42
CA ARG A 4 -1.00 -12.67 2.10
C ARG A 4 -1.58 -11.27 2.06
N PHE A 5 -1.13 -10.50 1.08
CA PHE A 5 -1.72 -9.23 0.69
C PHE A 5 -2.41 -9.39 -0.63
N ASP A 6 -3.58 -8.77 -0.74
CA ASP A 6 -4.16 -8.51 -2.05
C ASP A 6 -3.98 -7.04 -2.43
N HIS A 7 -4.17 -6.74 -3.70
CA HIS A 7 -4.10 -5.37 -4.19
C HIS A 7 -5.23 -4.50 -3.58
N GLY A 8 -6.35 -5.09 -3.19
CA GLY A 8 -7.44 -4.38 -2.50
C GLY A 8 -7.03 -3.81 -1.14
N ASP A 9 -6.21 -4.54 -0.37
CA ASP A 9 -5.64 -4.09 0.90
C ASP A 9 -4.82 -2.81 0.73
N VAL A 10 -3.92 -2.79 -0.26
CA VAL A 10 -3.09 -1.62 -0.55
C VAL A 10 -3.95 -0.46 -1.03
N ARG A 11 -4.95 -0.72 -1.89
CA ARG A 11 -5.90 0.31 -2.34
C ARG A 11 -6.66 0.95 -1.18
N ARG A 12 -7.16 0.14 -0.23
CA ARG A 12 -7.84 0.63 0.98
C ARG A 12 -6.92 1.51 1.81
N LEU A 13 -5.67 1.08 1.98
CA LEU A 13 -4.68 1.82 2.76
C LEU A 13 -4.27 3.14 2.10
N LEU A 14 -4.03 3.16 0.79
CA LEU A 14 -3.78 4.39 0.04
C LEU A 14 -4.96 5.36 0.17
N LYS A 15 -6.20 4.87 0.08
CA LYS A 15 -7.40 5.68 0.28
C LYS A 15 -7.49 6.22 1.70
N HIS A 16 -7.18 5.41 2.71
CA HIS A 16 -7.21 5.82 4.11
C HIS A 16 -6.25 6.98 4.40
N PHE A 17 -5.03 6.91 3.87
CA PHE A 17 -4.04 7.99 3.99
C PHE A 17 -4.23 9.14 2.99
N GLY A 18 -5.30 9.13 2.20
CA GLY A 18 -5.59 10.20 1.24
C GLY A 18 -4.59 10.29 0.09
N PHE A 19 -3.91 9.20 -0.27
CA PHE A 19 -2.99 9.18 -1.40
C PHE A 19 -3.76 9.41 -2.72
N GLN A 20 -3.19 10.27 -3.55
CA GLN A 20 -3.75 10.62 -4.85
C GLN A 20 -2.84 10.13 -5.96
N ARG A 21 -3.44 9.65 -7.03
CA ARG A 21 -2.71 9.22 -8.22
C ARG A 21 -2.13 10.47 -8.90
N MET A 22 -0.83 10.47 -9.21
CA MET A 22 -0.15 11.63 -9.78
C MET A 22 -0.58 11.96 -11.22
N GLY A 23 -1.29 11.05 -11.88
CA GLY A 23 -1.84 11.23 -13.22
C GLY A 23 -2.73 10.07 -13.63
N LYS A 24 -3.54 10.25 -14.69
CA LYS A 24 -4.53 9.26 -15.14
C LYS A 24 -3.90 7.90 -15.49
N GLU A 25 -2.71 7.91 -16.08
CA GLU A 25 -1.98 6.71 -16.52
C GLU A 25 -0.77 6.36 -15.64
N SER A 26 -0.51 7.15 -14.58
CA SER A 26 0.63 6.93 -13.71
C SER A 26 0.33 5.83 -12.70
N PHE A 27 1.26 4.90 -12.46
CA PHE A 27 1.17 3.98 -11.32
C PHE A 27 1.70 4.57 -10.01
N SER A 28 2.07 5.86 -10.01
CA SER A 28 2.60 6.54 -8.85
C SER A 28 1.49 7.29 -8.11
N TYR A 29 1.46 7.09 -6.80
CA TYR A 29 0.57 7.76 -5.86
C TYR A 29 1.40 8.64 -4.94
N ILE A 30 0.95 9.86 -4.68
CA ILE A 30 1.56 10.79 -3.75
C ILE A 30 0.59 11.07 -2.61
N GLY A 31 1.09 11.15 -1.39
CA GLY A 31 0.29 11.43 -0.21
C GLY A 31 1.17 11.56 1.03
N GLN A 32 0.52 11.61 2.19
CA GLN A 32 1.19 11.71 3.48
C GLN A 32 0.88 10.47 4.31
N THR A 33 1.91 9.81 4.82
CA THR A 33 1.75 8.72 5.81
C THR A 33 2.59 9.06 7.03
N PHE A 34 2.00 8.95 8.22
CA PHE A 34 2.67 9.27 9.48
C PHE A 34 3.32 10.66 9.52
N GLY A 35 2.67 11.66 8.93
CA GLY A 35 3.17 13.03 8.89
C GLY A 35 4.24 13.30 7.82
N VAL A 36 4.67 12.30 7.05
CA VAL A 36 5.72 12.44 6.03
C VAL A 36 5.15 12.27 4.63
N ASN A 37 5.49 13.21 3.74
CA ASN A 37 5.15 13.13 2.32
C ASN A 37 5.91 11.97 1.66
N ARG A 38 5.16 11.09 1.00
CA ARG A 38 5.66 9.84 0.43
C ARG A 38 5.06 9.61 -0.95
N THR A 39 5.81 8.89 -1.76
CA THR A 39 5.37 8.42 -3.07
C THR A 39 5.42 6.89 -3.10
N VAL A 40 4.36 6.27 -3.59
CA VAL A 40 4.24 4.82 -3.69
C VAL A 40 3.93 4.45 -5.13
N LYS A 41 4.68 3.49 -5.67
CA LYS A 41 4.33 2.87 -6.95
C LYS A 41 3.44 1.68 -6.69
N PHE A 42 2.24 1.71 -7.25
CA PHE A 42 1.25 0.67 -7.09
C PHE A 42 0.51 0.44 -8.41
N ASP A 43 0.84 -0.68 -9.05
CA ASP A 43 0.08 -1.18 -10.18
C ASP A 43 -1.13 -1.98 -9.66
N TYR A 44 -2.32 -1.65 -10.13
CA TYR A 44 -3.58 -2.17 -9.62
C TYR A 44 -4.35 -2.85 -10.75
N PRO A 45 -4.20 -4.17 -10.93
CA PRO A 45 -4.97 -4.93 -11.91
C PRO A 45 -6.37 -5.29 -11.40
N SER A 46 -6.51 -5.76 -10.16
CA SER A 46 -7.80 -6.10 -9.54
C SER A 46 -7.67 -6.25 -8.02
N ASP A 47 -8.77 -6.11 -7.26
CA ASP A 47 -8.75 -6.25 -5.79
C ASP A 47 -8.31 -7.65 -5.31
N ARG A 48 -8.66 -8.72 -6.02
CA ARG A 48 -8.44 -10.11 -5.59
C ARG A 48 -7.07 -10.66 -6.00
N THR A 49 -6.28 -9.90 -6.75
CA THR A 49 -4.93 -10.30 -7.14
C THR A 49 -4.04 -10.33 -5.90
N GLN A 50 -3.28 -11.40 -5.71
CA GLN A 50 -2.30 -11.47 -4.62
C GLN A 50 -1.03 -10.71 -4.98
N LEU A 51 -0.54 -9.92 -4.03
CA LEU A 51 0.76 -9.28 -4.12
C LEU A 51 1.88 -10.30 -3.84
N LYS A 52 2.93 -10.25 -4.65
CA LYS A 52 4.18 -10.94 -4.33
C LYS A 52 4.74 -10.36 -3.04
N VAL A 53 5.28 -11.22 -2.18
CA VAL A 53 5.82 -10.83 -0.86
C VAL A 53 6.83 -9.68 -0.97
N GLY A 54 7.77 -9.76 -1.92
CA GLY A 54 8.75 -8.68 -2.15
C GLY A 54 8.10 -7.34 -2.56
N THR A 55 7.02 -7.38 -3.33
CA THR A 55 6.26 -6.18 -3.72
C THR A 55 5.52 -5.58 -2.52
N ALA A 56 4.90 -6.42 -1.69
CA ALA A 56 4.27 -5.97 -0.44
C ALA A 56 5.29 -5.32 0.50
N GLY A 57 6.48 -5.91 0.64
CA GLY A 57 7.57 -5.35 1.44
C GLY A 57 8.09 -4.00 0.92
N ALA A 58 8.19 -3.83 -0.41
CA ALA A 58 8.56 -2.55 -1.01
C ALA A 58 7.50 -1.47 -0.74
N ILE A 59 6.22 -1.80 -0.91
CA ILE A 59 5.08 -0.89 -0.65
C ILE A 59 5.06 -0.49 0.83
N ALA A 60 5.22 -1.44 1.76
CA ALA A 60 5.27 -1.19 3.19
C ALA A 60 6.36 -0.15 3.53
N LYS A 61 7.57 -0.34 3.02
CA LYS A 61 8.68 0.62 3.23
C LYS A 61 8.39 2.00 2.62
N SER A 62 7.83 2.06 1.41
CA SER A 62 7.46 3.33 0.78
C SER A 62 6.44 4.10 1.61
N LEU A 63 5.49 3.40 2.22
CA LEU A 63 4.47 3.96 3.12
C LEU A 63 5.00 4.27 4.53
N GLY A 64 6.21 3.80 4.88
CA GLY A 64 6.83 4.07 6.17
C GLY A 64 6.58 3.02 7.25
N PHE A 65 6.06 1.86 6.88
CA PHE A 65 6.06 0.69 7.74
C PHE A 65 7.45 0.03 7.72
N LYS A 66 7.81 -0.60 8.84
CA LYS A 66 9.01 -1.41 9.04
C LYS A 66 9.03 -2.60 8.08
N ASP A 67 7.90 -3.29 7.97
CA ASP A 67 7.74 -4.45 7.11
C ASP A 67 6.27 -4.69 6.74
N GLN A 68 6.06 -5.72 5.92
CA GLN A 68 4.74 -6.13 5.46
C GLN A 68 3.85 -6.69 6.58
N GLN A 69 4.41 -7.20 7.69
CA GLN A 69 3.61 -7.67 8.82
C GLN A 69 2.98 -6.48 9.54
N GLU A 70 3.78 -5.47 9.85
CA GLU A 70 3.30 -4.24 10.49
C GLU A 70 2.22 -3.57 9.63
N MET A 71 2.42 -3.50 8.31
CA MET A 71 1.41 -3.01 7.38
C MET A 71 0.10 -3.82 7.47
N LYS A 72 0.18 -5.16 7.60
CA LYS A 72 -1.01 -6.03 7.67
C LYS A 72 -1.75 -5.83 8.99
N ASP A 73 -1.01 -5.75 10.08
CA ASP A 73 -1.55 -5.53 11.41
C ASP A 73 -2.23 -4.15 11.49
N TYR A 74 -1.65 -3.14 10.83
CA TYR A 74 -2.27 -1.83 10.73
C TYR A 74 -3.61 -1.88 10.00
N ILE A 75 -3.67 -2.55 8.84
CA ILE A 75 -4.92 -2.73 8.09
C ILE A 75 -5.95 -3.42 8.98
N HIS A 76 -5.60 -4.56 9.59
CA HIS A 76 -6.56 -5.33 10.39
C HIS A 76 -7.12 -4.55 11.60
N LYS A 77 -6.33 -3.65 12.19
CA LYS A 77 -6.73 -2.85 13.34
C LYS A 77 -7.51 -1.59 12.98
N ASN A 78 -7.30 -1.02 11.80
CA ASN A 78 -7.79 0.32 11.44
C ASN A 78 -8.71 0.36 10.21
N LEU A 79 -8.79 -0.69 9.39
CA LEU A 79 -9.49 -0.76 8.10
C LEU A 79 -10.35 -2.02 7.93
#